data_AF-I0I799-F1
#
_entry.id   AF-I0I799-F1
#
_cell.length_a   1.000
_cell.length_b   1.000
_cell.length_c   1.000
_cell.angle_alpha   90.00
_cell.angle_beta   90.00
_cell.angle_gamma   90.00
#
_symmetry.space_group_name_H-M   'P 1'
#
loop_
_entity.id
_entity.type
_entity.pdbx_description
1 polymer ?
#
loop_
_entity_poly.entity_id
_entity_poly.type
_entity_poly.pdbx_seq_one_letter_code
_entity_poly.pdbx_strand_id
1 'polypeptide(L)'
;MNEPLASPRPTGLRRQPMRLLELRREIPRRWYLGAGVSFVALFLVAWIVVTAGQWVSPIFLPSPLAVLAELQSQAASGVLWQDLWASVYRIMVGWVLSTALAVPIGVLMGNFRFFEGLFEPFIDLVRYMPAVAFVPLTILWLGVGDAQKFAILFIGVFFQQVLMIMDNVKTVPREMIQVSYTFGLSQWEILRSVILPAAMPGIWDTFRITVGWAWTYLVVAELVAANVGLGYRIMRAQRFLETDQIILGILIIGLLGLCTDYLFKWSYRRLFPWALQSR
;
A
#
# COMPACT_ATOMS: atom_id res chain seq x y z
N MET A 1 -68.80 31.50 -4.81
CA MET A 1 -68.52 30.22 -5.53
C MET A 1 -67.03 29.94 -5.37
N ASN A 2 -66.70 29.07 -4.41
CA ASN A 2 -65.34 28.62 -4.13
C ASN A 2 -65.11 27.32 -4.91
N GLU A 3 -64.26 27.34 -5.94
CA GLU A 3 -63.67 26.11 -6.49
C GLU A 3 -62.40 25.77 -5.72
N PRO A 4 -62.24 24.55 -5.17
CA PRO A 4 -60.98 24.12 -4.60
C PRO A 4 -60.02 23.71 -5.72
N LEU A 5 -58.87 24.38 -5.78
CA LEU A 5 -57.74 24.03 -6.63
C LEU A 5 -57.29 22.59 -6.34
N ALA A 6 -57.44 21.71 -7.33
CA ALA A 6 -56.99 20.32 -7.25
C ALA A 6 -55.48 20.27 -7.04
N SER A 7 -55.03 19.68 -5.93
CA SER A 7 -53.62 19.39 -5.67
C SER A 7 -53.08 18.40 -6.71
N PRO A 8 -51.95 18.68 -7.39
CA PRO A 8 -51.37 17.72 -8.32
C PRO A 8 -50.87 16.49 -7.55
N ARG A 9 -51.35 15.31 -7.96
CA ARG A 9 -50.86 14.01 -7.46
C ARG A 9 -49.36 13.87 -7.79
N PRO A 10 -48.52 13.36 -6.89
CA PRO A 10 -47.12 13.10 -7.22
C PRO A 10 -47.05 12.03 -8.33
N THR A 11 -46.74 12.48 -9.54
CA THR A 11 -46.41 11.64 -10.70
C THR A 11 -45.28 10.68 -10.32
N GLY A 12 -45.50 9.39 -10.56
CA GLY A 12 -44.61 8.32 -10.18
C GLY A 12 -43.16 8.55 -10.63
N LEU A 13 -42.24 8.32 -9.70
CA LEU A 13 -40.80 8.30 -9.93
C LEU A 13 -40.48 7.26 -11.02
N ARG A 14 -40.35 7.73 -12.27
CA ARG A 14 -39.85 6.94 -13.40
C ARG A 14 -38.44 6.49 -13.03
N ARG A 15 -38.24 5.18 -12.78
CA ARG A 15 -36.91 4.59 -12.53
C ARG A 15 -36.04 4.88 -13.75
N GLN A 16 -35.16 5.88 -13.66
CA GLN A 16 -34.19 6.16 -14.70
C GLN A 16 -33.27 4.94 -14.89
N PRO A 17 -32.98 4.51 -16.12
CA PRO A 17 -32.07 3.39 -16.36
C PRO A 17 -30.68 3.73 -15.81
N MET A 18 -30.07 2.79 -15.08
CA MET A 18 -28.73 2.97 -14.52
C MET A 18 -27.71 3.08 -15.66
N ARG A 19 -27.11 4.25 -15.81
CA ARG A 19 -26.03 4.48 -16.78
C ARG A 19 -24.69 4.30 -16.07
N LEU A 20 -24.15 3.08 -16.14
CA LEU A 20 -22.91 2.68 -15.46
C LEU A 20 -21.65 3.40 -15.99
N LEU A 21 -21.72 4.05 -17.15
CA LEU A 21 -20.61 4.71 -17.84
C LEU A 21 -20.66 6.24 -17.79
N GLU A 22 -21.46 6.83 -16.89
CA GLU A 22 -21.45 8.28 -16.67
C GLU A 22 -20.24 8.71 -15.84
N LEU A 23 -19.55 9.76 -16.29
CA LEU A 23 -18.34 10.27 -15.65
C LEU A 23 -18.61 10.66 -14.19
N ARG A 24 -17.82 10.07 -13.28
CA ARG A 24 -17.81 10.37 -11.82
C ARG A 24 -19.15 10.13 -11.11
N ARG A 25 -20.11 9.42 -11.72
CA ARG A 25 -21.36 9.05 -11.04
C ARG A 25 -21.12 7.88 -10.10
N GLU A 26 -21.60 8.00 -8.86
CA GLU A 26 -21.50 6.91 -7.89
C GLU A 26 -22.36 5.72 -8.33
N ILE A 27 -21.74 4.54 -8.36
CA ILE A 27 -22.41 3.28 -8.66
C ILE A 27 -22.89 2.67 -7.32
N PRO A 28 -24.10 2.06 -7.26
CA PRO A 28 -24.55 1.39 -6.05
C PRO A 28 -23.56 0.34 -5.57
N ARG A 29 -23.34 0.25 -4.25
CA ARG A 29 -22.35 -0.65 -3.61
C ARG A 29 -22.45 -2.11 -4.09
N ARG A 30 -23.66 -2.60 -4.39
CA ARG A 30 -23.88 -3.97 -4.89
C ARG A 30 -23.22 -4.21 -6.26
N TRP A 31 -23.32 -3.25 -7.17
CA TRP A 31 -22.71 -3.34 -8.50
C TRP A 31 -21.19 -3.20 -8.43
N TYR A 32 -20.68 -2.31 -7.58
CA TYR A 32 -19.25 -2.17 -7.33
C TYR A 32 -18.62 -3.47 -6.79
N LEU A 33 -19.24 -4.06 -5.75
CA LEU A 33 -18.80 -5.35 -5.21
C LEU A 33 -18.98 -6.48 -6.22
N GLY A 34 -20.11 -6.49 -6.93
CA GLY A 34 -20.42 -7.47 -7.96
C GLY A 34 -19.39 -7.48 -9.08
N ALA A 35 -18.98 -6.30 -9.57
CA ALA A 35 -17.94 -6.16 -10.59
C ALA A 35 -16.59 -6.71 -10.13
N GLY A 36 -16.18 -6.38 -8.89
CA GLY A 36 -14.93 -6.89 -8.31
C GLY A 36 -14.95 -8.41 -8.15
N VAL A 37 -16.03 -8.96 -7.58
CA VAL A 37 -16.20 -10.41 -7.42
C VAL A 37 -16.27 -11.11 -8.78
N SER A 38 -16.97 -10.55 -9.76
CA SER A 38 -17.07 -11.14 -11.09
C SER A 38 -15.73 -11.18 -11.80
N PHE A 39 -14.87 -10.18 -11.62
CA PHE A 39 -13.53 -10.17 -12.20
C PHE A 39 -12.64 -11.25 -11.59
N VAL A 40 -12.64 -11.39 -10.26
CA VAL A 40 -11.89 -12.45 -9.57
C VAL A 40 -12.42 -13.83 -9.95
N ALA A 41 -13.74 -14.00 -10.01
CA ALA A 41 -14.36 -15.26 -10.43
C ALA A 41 -14.00 -15.60 -11.88
N LEU A 42 -14.04 -14.63 -12.80
CA LEU A 42 -13.65 -14.81 -14.19
C LEU A 42 -12.17 -15.23 -14.31
N PHE A 43 -11.29 -14.59 -13.53
CA PHE A 43 -9.88 -14.95 -13.46
C PHE A 43 -9.67 -16.40 -12.99
N LEU A 44 -10.35 -16.82 -11.92
CA LEU A 44 -10.26 -18.19 -11.40
C LEU A 44 -10.83 -19.21 -12.39
N VAL A 45 -11.96 -18.92 -13.03
CA VAL A 45 -12.55 -19.78 -14.06
C VAL A 45 -11.60 -19.91 -15.25
N ALA A 46 -11.01 -18.81 -15.72
CA ALA A 46 -10.02 -18.86 -16.79
C ALA A 46 -8.81 -19.72 -16.41
N TRP A 47 -8.28 -19.58 -15.19
CA TRP A 47 -7.17 -20.39 -14.70
C TRP A 47 -7.53 -21.89 -14.63
N ILE A 48 -8.71 -22.23 -14.12
CA ILE A 48 -9.20 -23.62 -14.08
C ILE A 48 -9.37 -24.18 -15.50
N VAL A 49 -9.97 -23.41 -16.42
CA VAL A 49 -10.21 -23.87 -17.80
C VAL A 49 -8.89 -24.13 -18.53
N VAL A 50 -7.92 -23.22 -18.41
CA VAL A 50 -6.60 -23.39 -19.05
C VAL A 50 -5.84 -24.59 -18.49
N THR A 51 -5.87 -24.79 -17.18
CA THR A 51 -5.17 -25.89 -16.51
C THR A 51 -5.87 -27.23 -16.72
N ALA A 52 -7.20 -27.28 -16.65
CA ALA A 52 -7.98 -28.48 -16.94
C ALA A 52 -7.90 -28.90 -18.42
N GLY A 53 -7.86 -27.92 -19.33
CA GLY A 53 -7.68 -28.15 -20.77
C GLY A 53 -6.27 -28.61 -21.15
N GLN A 54 -5.31 -28.63 -20.21
CA GLN A 54 -3.89 -28.96 -20.45
C GLN A 54 -3.26 -28.14 -21.59
N TRP A 55 -3.77 -26.93 -21.83
CA TRP A 55 -3.23 -26.02 -22.85
C TRP A 55 -1.87 -25.47 -22.46
N VAL A 56 -1.52 -25.54 -21.17
CA VAL A 56 -0.24 -25.16 -20.60
C VAL A 56 0.29 -26.32 -19.76
N SER A 57 1.58 -26.63 -19.89
CA SER A 57 2.21 -27.67 -19.07
C SER A 57 2.13 -27.30 -17.58
N PRO A 58 1.82 -28.25 -16.67
CA PRO A 58 1.77 -28.01 -15.23
C PRO A 58 3.06 -27.44 -14.65
N ILE A 59 4.20 -27.67 -15.32
CA ILE A 59 5.48 -27.08 -14.92
C ILE A 59 5.49 -25.56 -15.05
N PHE A 60 4.67 -24.97 -15.93
CA PHE A 60 4.58 -23.51 -16.10
C PHE A 60 3.39 -22.92 -15.36
N LEU A 61 2.26 -23.62 -15.34
CA LEU A 61 1.05 -23.18 -14.68
C LEU A 61 0.39 -24.35 -13.92
N PRO A 62 0.69 -24.54 -12.63
CA PRO A 62 0.03 -25.52 -11.80
C PRO A 62 -1.46 -25.20 -11.66
N SER A 63 -2.25 -26.23 -11.37
CA SER A 63 -3.68 -26.06 -11.11
C SER A 63 -3.90 -25.32 -9.78
N PRO A 64 -5.02 -24.58 -9.63
CA PRO A 64 -5.37 -23.97 -8.34
C PRO A 64 -5.44 -24.97 -7.20
N LEU A 65 -5.82 -26.23 -7.48
CA LEU A 65 -5.87 -27.31 -6.50
C LEU A 65 -4.46 -27.71 -6.03
N ALA A 66 -3.47 -27.76 -6.93
CA ALA A 66 -2.08 -28.02 -6.56
C ALA A 66 -1.51 -26.92 -5.65
N VAL A 67 -1.79 -25.66 -5.99
CA VAL A 67 -1.40 -24.51 -5.13
C VAL A 67 -2.06 -24.58 -3.75
N LEU A 68 -3.33 -25.00 -3.69
CA LEU A 68 -4.05 -25.18 -2.42
C LEU A 68 -3.51 -26.36 -1.59
N ALA A 69 -3.13 -27.46 -2.24
CA ALA A 69 -2.51 -28.59 -1.57
C ALA A 69 -1.14 -28.19 -0.99
N GLU A 70 -0.36 -27.42 -1.74
CA GLU A 70 0.92 -26.89 -1.28
C GLU A 70 0.76 -25.92 -0.11
N LEU A 71 -0.27 -25.05 -0.14
CA LEU A 71 -0.63 -24.21 1.00
C LEU A 71 -0.87 -25.03 2.26
N GLN A 72 -1.65 -26.12 2.16
CA GLN A 72 -1.94 -27.00 3.30
C GLN A 72 -0.69 -27.71 3.80
N SER A 73 0.17 -28.20 2.90
CA SER A 73 1.44 -28.83 3.22
C SER A 73 2.38 -27.89 4.00
N GLN A 74 2.59 -26.66 3.50
CA GLN A 74 3.45 -25.69 4.16
C GLN A 74 2.86 -25.15 5.47
N ALA A 75 1.52 -25.03 5.54
CA ALA A 75 0.84 -24.62 6.77
C ALA A 75 0.94 -25.69 7.86
N ALA A 76 0.78 -26.97 7.51
CA ALA A 76 0.85 -28.10 8.43
C ALA A 76 2.28 -28.37 8.93
N SER A 77 3.28 -28.18 8.06
CA SER A 77 4.70 -28.31 8.43
C SER A 77 5.25 -27.11 9.22
N GLY A 78 4.49 -26.02 9.33
CA GLY A 78 4.89 -24.79 10.04
C GLY A 78 5.84 -23.88 9.26
N VAL A 79 6.33 -24.34 8.10
CA VAL A 79 7.25 -23.61 7.23
C VAL A 79 6.63 -22.29 6.76
N LEU A 80 5.34 -22.33 6.38
CA LEU A 80 4.63 -21.14 5.91
C LEU A 80 4.62 -20.03 6.98
N TRP A 81 4.32 -20.40 8.22
CA TRP A 81 4.20 -19.45 9.32
C TRP A 81 5.55 -18.83 9.68
N GLN A 82 6.62 -19.62 9.61
CA GLN A 82 7.98 -19.15 9.82
C GLN A 82 8.39 -18.11 8.77
N ASP A 83 8.14 -18.38 7.49
CA ASP A 83 8.45 -17.47 6.40
C ASP A 83 7.60 -16.20 6.46
N LEU A 84 6.29 -16.34 6.68
CA LEU A 84 5.36 -15.23 6.81
C LEU A 84 5.76 -14.30 7.96
N TRP A 85 6.08 -14.85 9.13
CA TRP A 85 6.51 -14.06 10.27
C TRP A 85 7.81 -13.31 9.97
N ALA A 86 8.82 -13.99 9.43
CA ALA A 86 10.10 -13.37 9.10
C ALA A 86 9.92 -12.20 8.11
N SER A 87 9.11 -12.40 7.07
CA SER A 87 8.82 -11.40 6.04
C SER A 87 8.06 -10.19 6.61
N VAL A 88 6.98 -10.43 7.37
CA VAL A 88 6.20 -9.36 7.99
C VAL A 88 7.04 -8.57 8.99
N TYR A 89 7.81 -9.27 9.84
CA TYR A 89 8.73 -8.65 10.80
C TYR A 89 9.72 -7.70 10.11
N ARG A 90 10.36 -8.17 9.03
CA ARG A 90 11.33 -7.37 8.29
C ARG A 90 10.72 -6.12 7.68
N ILE A 91 9.57 -6.26 7.03
CA ILE A 91 8.83 -5.12 6.47
C ILE A 91 8.52 -4.12 7.57
N MET A 92 7.93 -4.56 8.68
CA MET A 92 7.51 -3.67 9.75
C MET A 92 8.69 -2.92 10.35
N VAL A 93 9.82 -3.59 10.63
CA VAL A 93 11.01 -2.93 11.17
C VAL A 93 11.60 -1.95 10.16
N GLY A 94 11.84 -2.38 8.91
CA GLY A 94 12.43 -1.51 7.88
C GLY A 94 11.55 -0.29 7.57
N TRP A 95 10.24 -0.49 7.46
CA TRP A 95 9.28 0.57 7.21
C TRP A 95 9.13 1.53 8.41
N VAL A 96 9.10 1.02 9.65
CA VAL A 96 9.03 1.88 10.85
C VAL A 96 10.29 2.72 10.99
N LEU A 97 11.48 2.15 10.76
CA LEU A 97 12.74 2.90 10.78
C LEU A 97 12.76 4.00 9.72
N SER A 98 12.27 3.70 8.51
CA SER A 98 12.12 4.69 7.43
C SER A 98 11.18 5.80 7.83
N THR A 99 9.99 5.44 8.31
CA THR A 99 8.91 6.37 8.66
C THR A 99 9.30 7.28 9.82
N ALA A 100 9.97 6.73 10.83
CA ALA A 100 10.43 7.48 12.01
C ALA A 100 11.36 8.64 11.64
N LEU A 101 12.18 8.48 10.60
CA LEU A 101 13.06 9.54 10.08
C LEU A 101 12.39 10.36 8.98
N ALA A 102 11.59 9.73 8.12
CA ALA A 102 10.95 10.38 6.98
C ALA A 102 9.90 11.41 7.41
N VAL A 103 9.14 11.13 8.48
CA VAL A 103 8.09 12.05 8.96
C VAL A 103 8.67 13.37 9.45
N PRO A 104 9.64 13.42 10.38
CA PRO A 104 10.24 14.70 10.79
C PRO A 104 10.87 15.46 9.63
N ILE A 105 11.65 14.77 8.79
CA ILE A 105 12.36 15.41 7.68
C ILE A 105 11.37 15.96 6.65
N GLY A 106 10.37 15.17 6.24
CA GLY A 106 9.35 15.59 5.28
C GLY A 106 8.51 16.76 5.80
N VAL A 107 8.13 16.74 7.09
CA VAL A 107 7.41 17.86 7.72
C VAL A 107 8.27 19.12 7.75
N LEU A 108 9.56 19.01 8.08
CA LEU A 108 10.47 20.17 8.07
C LEU A 108 10.65 20.73 6.64
N MET A 109 10.90 19.87 5.66
CA MET A 109 11.01 20.27 4.25
C MET A 109 9.73 20.93 3.73
N GLY A 110 8.55 20.46 4.17
CA GLY A 110 7.27 21.00 3.72
C GLY A 110 6.97 22.41 4.23
N ASN A 111 7.56 22.82 5.35
CA ASN A 111 7.25 24.10 6.02
C ASN A 111 8.39 25.12 5.97
N PHE A 112 9.63 24.68 5.81
CA PHE A 112 10.80 25.53 5.90
C PHE A 112 11.68 25.39 4.65
N ARG A 113 11.77 26.48 3.87
CA ARG A 113 12.57 26.51 2.63
C ARG A 113 14.06 26.18 2.84
N PHE A 114 14.58 26.41 4.05
CA PHE A 114 15.95 26.03 4.42
C PHE A 114 16.15 24.51 4.39
N PHE A 115 15.25 23.75 5.04
CA PHE A 115 15.33 22.29 5.07
C PHE A 115 14.97 21.67 3.71
N GLU A 116 14.02 22.27 3.00
CA GLU A 116 13.71 21.95 1.60
C GLU A 116 14.97 22.01 0.74
N GLY A 117 15.64 23.18 0.68
CA GLY A 117 16.86 23.34 -0.12
C GLY A 117 18.05 22.49 0.34
N LEU A 118 18.12 22.13 1.62
CA LEU A 118 19.19 21.29 2.17
C LEU A 118 19.06 19.82 1.77
N PHE A 119 17.84 19.27 1.85
CA PHE A 119 17.61 17.83 1.70
C PHE A 119 17.04 17.45 0.34
N GLU A 120 16.18 18.28 -0.27
CA GLU A 120 15.46 17.95 -1.51
C GLU A 120 16.41 17.56 -2.65
N PRO A 121 17.49 18.30 -2.97
CA PRO A 121 18.38 17.92 -4.08
C PRO A 121 19.03 16.54 -3.91
N PHE A 122 19.41 16.21 -2.67
CA PHE A 122 20.03 14.91 -2.36
C PHE A 122 19.01 13.78 -2.43
N ILE A 123 17.83 13.98 -1.84
CA ILE A 123 16.76 12.98 -1.84
C ILE A 123 16.24 12.74 -3.27
N ASP A 124 16.10 13.81 -4.06
CA ASP A 124 15.72 13.73 -5.47
C ASP A 124 16.75 12.98 -6.32
N LEU A 125 18.03 13.05 -5.98
CA LEU A 125 19.05 12.25 -6.64
C LEU A 125 18.93 10.76 -6.27
N VAL A 126 18.83 10.47 -4.97
CA VAL A 126 18.85 9.07 -4.49
C VAL A 126 17.58 8.32 -4.84
N ARG A 127 16.40 8.97 -4.92
CA ARG A 127 15.14 8.28 -5.26
C ARG A 127 15.16 7.60 -6.63
N TYR A 128 15.99 8.06 -7.56
CA TYR A 128 16.13 7.44 -8.90
C TYR A 128 17.12 6.28 -8.92
N MET A 129 17.89 6.08 -7.85
CA MET A 129 18.81 4.95 -7.74
C MET A 129 18.01 3.69 -7.37
N PRO A 130 18.17 2.57 -8.10
CA PRO A 130 17.48 1.33 -7.75
C PRO A 130 17.93 0.82 -6.38
N ALA A 131 17.01 0.62 -5.43
CA ALA A 131 17.35 0.09 -4.11
C ALA A 131 18.10 -1.26 -4.19
N VAL A 132 17.77 -2.06 -5.21
CA VAL A 132 18.44 -3.34 -5.52
C VAL A 132 19.94 -3.20 -5.77
N ALA A 133 20.38 -2.07 -6.33
CA ALA A 133 21.79 -1.82 -6.61
C ALA A 133 22.65 -1.70 -5.34
N PHE A 134 22.02 -1.41 -4.18
CA PHE A 134 22.70 -1.33 -2.89
C PHE A 134 22.88 -2.67 -2.20
N VAL A 135 22.34 -3.78 -2.74
CA VAL A 135 22.45 -5.10 -2.10
C VAL A 135 23.90 -5.53 -1.85
N PRO A 136 24.84 -5.48 -2.81
CA PRO A 136 26.23 -5.88 -2.56
C PRO A 136 26.90 -5.02 -1.48
N LEU A 137 26.62 -3.72 -1.47
CA LEU A 137 27.21 -2.76 -0.55
C LEU A 137 26.70 -2.96 0.88
N THR A 138 25.39 -3.19 1.03
CA THR A 138 24.80 -3.49 2.34
C THR A 138 25.29 -4.82 2.92
N ILE A 139 25.58 -5.82 2.09
CA ILE A 139 26.22 -7.06 2.52
C ILE A 139 27.65 -6.79 3.00
N LEU A 140 28.42 -5.98 2.27
CA LEU A 140 29.79 -5.63 2.65
C LEU A 140 29.83 -4.88 4.00
N TRP A 141 28.90 -3.96 4.23
CA TRP A 141 28.88 -3.11 5.43
C TRP A 141 28.27 -3.78 6.65
N LEU A 142 27.13 -4.49 6.47
CA LEU A 142 26.31 -5.00 7.57
C LEU A 142 26.39 -6.53 7.69
N GLY A 143 27.09 -7.19 6.77
CA GLY A 143 27.10 -8.64 6.68
C GLY A 143 25.79 -9.23 6.17
N VAL A 144 25.73 -10.56 6.14
CA VAL A 144 24.50 -11.30 5.83
C VAL A 144 23.67 -11.41 7.10
N GLY A 145 22.45 -10.88 7.09
CA GLY A 145 21.54 -10.97 8.23
C GLY A 145 20.28 -10.14 8.04
N ASP A 146 19.56 -9.90 9.13
CA ASP A 146 18.37 -9.05 9.13
C ASP A 146 18.73 -7.56 9.03
N ALA A 147 19.86 -7.12 9.60
CA ALA A 147 20.34 -5.75 9.50
C ALA A 147 20.49 -5.29 8.04
N GLN A 148 21.07 -6.14 7.19
CA GLN A 148 21.20 -5.90 5.75
C GLN A 148 19.82 -5.76 5.07
N LYS A 149 18.84 -6.58 5.45
CA LYS A 149 17.48 -6.54 4.89
C LYS A 149 16.75 -5.27 5.32
N PHE A 150 16.90 -4.87 6.59
CA PHE A 150 16.36 -3.61 7.09
C PHE A 150 16.95 -2.42 6.35
N ALA A 151 18.25 -2.43 6.03
CA ALA A 151 18.89 -1.36 5.27
C ALA A 151 18.33 -1.25 3.83
N ILE A 152 18.08 -2.36 3.15
CA ILE A 152 17.49 -2.35 1.81
C ILE A 152 16.04 -1.84 1.84
N LEU A 153 15.25 -2.31 2.81
CA LEU A 153 13.89 -1.81 3.03
C LEU A 153 13.91 -0.31 3.36
N PHE A 154 14.88 0.13 4.17
CA PHE A 154 15.06 1.51 4.53
C PHE A 154 15.33 2.38 3.30
N ILE A 155 16.34 2.03 2.51
CA ILE A 155 16.72 2.77 1.29
C ILE A 155 15.56 2.79 0.29
N GLY A 156 14.87 1.66 0.11
CA GLY A 156 13.75 1.58 -0.84
C GLY A 156 12.56 2.46 -0.48
N VAL A 157 12.33 2.70 0.81
CA VAL A 157 11.14 3.40 1.31
C VAL A 157 11.42 4.85 1.69
N PHE A 158 12.50 5.10 2.43
CA PHE A 158 12.79 6.37 3.10
C PHE A 158 12.76 7.58 2.16
N PHE A 159 13.51 7.54 1.06
CA PHE A 159 13.71 8.72 0.20
C PHE A 159 12.41 9.19 -0.45
N GLN A 160 11.61 8.28 -1.02
CA GLN A 160 10.31 8.68 -1.57
C GLN A 160 9.34 9.09 -0.46
N GLN A 161 9.34 8.37 0.66
CA GLN A 161 8.41 8.66 1.75
C GLN A 161 8.59 10.08 2.29
N VAL A 162 9.84 10.58 2.41
CA VAL A 162 10.12 11.97 2.78
C VAL A 162 9.42 12.96 1.87
N LEU A 163 9.56 12.79 0.54
CA LEU A 163 8.99 13.71 -0.44
C LEU A 163 7.46 13.66 -0.44
N MET A 164 6.87 12.48 -0.36
CA MET A 164 5.42 12.34 -0.27
C MET A 164 4.85 13.00 0.99
N ILE A 165 5.56 12.92 2.13
CA ILE A 165 5.17 13.61 3.36
C ILE A 165 5.32 15.12 3.21
N MET A 166 6.42 15.59 2.63
CA MET A 166 6.61 17.01 2.30
C MET A 166 5.46 17.54 1.45
N ASP A 167 5.07 16.83 0.40
CA ASP A 167 3.99 17.22 -0.51
C ASP A 167 2.65 17.28 0.23
N ASN A 168 2.32 16.28 1.05
CA ASN A 168 1.11 16.29 1.87
C ASN A 168 1.03 17.52 2.78
N VAL A 169 2.14 17.88 3.41
CA VAL A 169 2.23 19.03 4.31
C VAL A 169 2.06 20.34 3.53
N LYS A 170 2.64 20.44 2.33
CA LYS A 170 2.49 21.60 1.42
C LYS A 170 1.05 21.78 0.91
N THR A 171 0.20 20.75 0.95
CA THR A 171 -1.21 20.88 0.54
C THR A 171 -2.07 21.68 1.52
N VAL A 172 -1.59 21.93 2.75
CA VAL A 172 -2.33 22.72 3.73
C VAL A 172 -2.47 24.18 3.23
N PRO A 173 -3.71 24.73 3.14
CA PRO A 173 -3.92 26.09 2.62
C PRO A 173 -3.16 27.14 3.42
N ARG A 174 -2.55 28.10 2.72
CA ARG A 174 -1.79 29.19 3.36
C ARG A 174 -2.68 30.09 4.21
N GLU A 175 -3.96 30.18 3.85
CA GLU A 175 -4.98 30.95 4.56
C GLU A 175 -5.18 30.42 5.99
N MET A 176 -5.14 29.10 6.20
CA MET A 176 -5.22 28.51 7.54
C MET A 176 -4.04 28.94 8.42
N ILE A 177 -2.85 29.02 7.82
CA ILE A 177 -1.63 29.47 8.52
C ILE A 177 -1.74 30.96 8.87
N GLN A 178 -2.17 31.80 7.92
CA GLN A 178 -2.32 33.25 8.12
C GLN A 178 -3.34 33.58 9.21
N VAL A 179 -4.51 32.92 9.19
CA VAL A 179 -5.55 33.08 10.21
C VAL A 179 -5.01 32.68 11.59
N SER A 180 -4.22 31.61 11.68
CA SER A 180 -3.63 31.16 12.94
C SER A 180 -2.66 32.18 13.53
N TYR A 181 -1.91 32.91 12.70
CA TYR A 181 -1.08 34.02 13.18
C TYR A 181 -1.92 35.18 13.75
N THR A 182 -3.09 35.46 13.18
CA THR A 182 -4.02 36.49 13.73
C THR A 182 -4.54 36.11 15.12
N PHE A 183 -4.66 34.82 15.43
CA PHE A 183 -4.98 34.32 16.77
C PHE A 183 -3.79 34.32 17.73
N GLY A 184 -2.61 34.78 17.31
CA GLY A 184 -1.42 34.92 18.16
C GLY A 184 -0.61 33.63 18.33
N LEU A 185 -0.86 32.59 17.53
CA LEU A 185 -0.10 31.34 17.60
C LEU A 185 1.34 31.54 17.09
N SER A 186 2.30 30.95 17.79
CA SER A 186 3.69 30.85 17.35
C SER A 186 3.86 29.82 16.23
N GLN A 187 4.99 29.87 15.52
CA GLN A 187 5.28 28.94 14.41
C GLN A 187 5.17 27.46 14.80
N TRP A 188 5.66 27.11 16.00
CA TRP A 188 5.60 25.74 16.49
C TRP A 188 4.17 25.31 16.84
N GLU A 189 3.38 26.22 17.41
CA GLU A 189 1.97 25.97 17.70
C GLU A 189 1.16 25.79 16.42
N ILE A 190 1.40 26.60 15.40
CA ILE A 190 0.77 26.44 14.09
C ILE A 190 1.15 25.09 13.47
N LEU A 191 2.44 24.73 13.49
CA LEU A 191 2.90 23.46 12.95
C LEU A 191 2.21 22.27 13.63
N ARG A 192 2.21 22.25 14.97
CA ARG A 192 1.70 21.13 15.75
C ARG A 192 0.17 21.05 15.79
N SER A 193 -0.51 22.20 15.87
CA SER A 193 -1.96 22.26 16.14
C SER A 193 -2.80 22.49 14.89
N VAL A 194 -2.21 22.95 13.79
CA VAL A 194 -2.94 23.27 12.55
C VAL A 194 -2.41 22.45 11.39
N ILE A 195 -1.12 22.57 11.06
CA ILE A 195 -0.55 21.96 9.86
C ILE A 195 -0.52 20.43 9.98
N LEU A 196 0.05 19.89 11.06
CA LEU A 196 0.13 18.44 11.25
C LEU A 196 -1.27 17.79 11.25
N PRO A 197 -2.26 18.22 12.05
CA PRO A 197 -3.59 17.64 12.03
C PRO A 197 -4.29 17.72 10.67
N ALA A 198 -4.09 18.82 9.92
CA ALA A 198 -4.64 18.99 8.58
C ALA A 198 -3.99 18.06 7.55
N ALA A 199 -2.67 17.84 7.64
CA ALA A 199 -1.91 16.99 6.72
C ALA A 199 -1.97 15.48 7.07
N MET A 200 -2.29 15.13 8.32
CA MET A 200 -2.28 13.74 8.81
C MET A 200 -3.08 12.74 7.96
N PRO A 201 -4.28 13.06 7.43
CA PRO A 201 -4.99 12.15 6.53
C PRO A 201 -4.18 11.83 5.27
N GLY A 202 -3.51 12.83 4.68
CA GLY A 202 -2.62 12.63 3.53
C GLY A 202 -1.38 11.80 3.89
N ILE A 203 -0.75 12.12 5.03
CA ILE A 203 0.41 11.35 5.54
C ILE A 203 0.04 9.88 5.78
N TRP A 204 -1.16 9.60 6.29
CA TRP A 204 -1.63 8.23 6.49
C TRP A 204 -1.85 7.46 5.19
N ASP A 205 -2.33 8.13 4.13
CA ASP A 205 -2.42 7.50 2.81
C ASP A 205 -1.01 7.27 2.22
N THR A 206 -0.06 8.17 2.47
CA THR A 206 1.36 7.93 2.15
C THR A 206 1.91 6.71 2.87
N PHE A 207 1.63 6.52 4.16
CA PHE A 207 2.03 5.32 4.91
C PHE A 207 1.51 4.03 4.28
N ARG A 208 0.23 4.05 3.87
CA ARG A 208 -0.41 2.94 3.17
C ARG A 208 0.29 2.62 1.86
N ILE A 209 0.61 3.64 1.05
CA ILE A 209 1.30 3.46 -0.23
C ILE A 209 2.73 2.93 0.00
N THR A 210 3.48 3.52 0.93
CA THR A 210 4.90 3.17 1.13
C THR A 210 5.10 1.80 1.78
N VAL A 211 4.17 1.36 2.65
CA VAL A 211 4.10 -0.05 3.09
C VAL A 211 3.90 -0.99 1.90
N GLY A 212 3.04 -0.61 0.93
CA GLY A 212 2.84 -1.39 -0.29
C GLY A 212 4.14 -1.60 -1.06
N TRP A 213 4.99 -0.57 -1.14
CA TRP A 213 6.30 -0.66 -1.79
C TRP A 213 7.32 -1.47 -0.99
N ALA A 214 7.22 -1.44 0.34
CA ALA A 214 8.06 -2.25 1.22
C ALA A 214 7.91 -3.76 0.91
N TRP A 215 6.73 -4.22 0.49
CA TRP A 215 6.55 -5.61 0.01
C TRP A 215 7.38 -5.93 -1.21
N THR A 216 7.49 -5.01 -2.17
CA THR A 216 8.32 -5.19 -3.37
C THR A 216 9.81 -5.25 -3.00
N TYR A 217 10.28 -4.36 -2.14
CA TYR A 217 11.67 -4.36 -1.69
C TYR A 217 12.01 -5.53 -0.77
N LEU A 218 11.05 -6.03 0.00
CA LEU A 218 11.23 -7.23 0.82
C LEU A 218 11.64 -8.42 -0.05
N VAL A 219 10.92 -8.64 -1.16
CA VAL A 219 11.23 -9.75 -2.06
C VAL A 219 12.70 -9.70 -2.42
N VAL A 220 13.17 -8.56 -2.93
CA VAL A 220 14.59 -8.33 -3.28
C VAL A 220 15.53 -8.58 -2.11
N ALA A 221 15.21 -8.04 -0.93
CA ALA A 221 16.04 -8.19 0.26
C ALA A 221 16.16 -9.66 0.71
N GLU A 222 15.13 -10.47 0.47
CA GLU A 222 15.11 -11.90 0.80
C GLU A 222 15.67 -12.80 -0.31
N LEU A 223 15.81 -12.32 -1.56
CA LEU A 223 16.43 -13.12 -2.63
C LEU A 223 17.91 -13.41 -2.34
N VAL A 224 18.58 -12.51 -1.63
CA VAL A 224 20.04 -12.56 -1.46
C VAL A 224 20.41 -12.99 -0.05
N ALA A 225 20.99 -14.19 0.04
CA ALA A 225 21.55 -14.75 1.27
C ALA A 225 20.57 -14.77 2.47
N ALA A 226 19.28 -14.96 2.23
CA ALA A 226 18.32 -15.29 3.26
C ALA A 226 18.21 -16.82 3.43
N ASN A 227 17.85 -17.27 4.63
CA ASN A 227 17.58 -18.68 4.95
C ASN A 227 16.11 -18.93 5.33
N VAL A 228 15.30 -17.88 5.37
CA VAL A 228 13.89 -17.86 5.79
C VAL A 228 13.22 -16.64 5.18
N GLY A 229 11.93 -16.73 4.87
CA GLY A 229 11.13 -15.65 4.28
C GLY A 229 10.44 -16.07 2.99
N LEU A 230 9.38 -15.36 2.63
CA LEU A 230 8.57 -15.65 1.44
C LEU A 230 9.39 -15.48 0.15
N GLY A 231 10.23 -14.43 0.07
CA GLY A 231 11.11 -14.23 -1.09
C GLY A 231 12.17 -15.32 -1.22
N TYR A 232 12.70 -15.79 -0.09
CA TYR A 232 13.62 -16.95 -0.05
C TYR A 232 12.95 -18.22 -0.56
N ARG A 233 11.71 -18.51 -0.09
CA ARG A 233 10.97 -19.70 -0.49
C ARG A 233 10.69 -19.72 -1.99
N ILE A 234 10.32 -18.58 -2.56
CA ILE A 234 10.13 -18.41 -4.01
C ILE A 234 11.42 -18.74 -4.79
N MET A 235 12.57 -18.22 -4.34
CA MET A 235 13.86 -18.51 -4.98
C MET A 235 14.28 -19.96 -4.87
N ARG A 236 14.02 -20.58 -3.72
CA ARG A 236 14.30 -22.01 -3.51
C ARG A 236 13.45 -22.85 -4.45
N ALA A 237 12.14 -22.59 -4.50
CA ALA A 237 11.20 -23.28 -5.39
C ALA A 237 11.57 -23.10 -6.87
N GLN A 238 12.01 -21.90 -7.28
CA GLN A 238 12.48 -21.64 -8.65
C GLN A 238 13.65 -22.54 -9.05
N ARG A 239 14.60 -22.80 -8.15
CA ARG A 239 15.76 -23.66 -8.45
C ARG A 239 15.37 -25.11 -8.73
N PHE A 240 14.26 -25.57 -8.14
CA PHE A 240 13.73 -26.93 -8.31
C PHE A 240 12.55 -27.00 -9.28
N LEU A 241 12.19 -25.88 -9.92
CA LEU A 241 11.03 -25.76 -10.82
C LEU A 241 9.70 -26.15 -10.16
N GLU A 242 9.60 -25.95 -8.83
CA GLU A 242 8.38 -26.15 -8.03
C GLU A 242 7.45 -24.95 -8.21
N THR A 243 6.77 -24.88 -9.35
CA THR A 243 5.98 -23.70 -9.73
C THR A 243 4.71 -23.49 -8.91
N ASP A 244 4.18 -24.54 -8.30
CA ASP A 244 3.13 -24.48 -7.26
C ASP A 244 3.58 -23.66 -6.06
N GLN A 245 4.79 -23.90 -5.54
CA GLN A 245 5.37 -23.13 -4.45
C GLN A 245 5.66 -21.68 -4.84
N ILE A 246 6.12 -21.44 -6.08
CA ILE A 246 6.36 -20.07 -6.59
C ILE A 246 5.05 -19.29 -6.63
N ILE A 247 4.01 -19.85 -7.25
CA ILE A 247 2.71 -19.20 -7.35
C ILE A 247 2.08 -19.02 -5.97
N LEU A 248 2.19 -20.01 -5.09
CA LEU A 248 1.76 -19.89 -3.70
C LEU A 248 2.42 -18.69 -3.02
N GLY A 249 3.75 -18.58 -3.10
CA GLY A 249 4.49 -17.47 -2.50
C GLY A 249 4.05 -16.10 -3.02
N ILE A 250 3.87 -15.96 -4.35
CA ILE A 250 3.40 -14.72 -4.97
C ILE A 250 1.98 -14.37 -4.49
N LEU A 251 1.07 -15.34 -4.42
CA LEU A 251 -0.30 -15.14 -3.94
C LEU A 251 -0.34 -14.74 -2.46
N ILE A 252 0.50 -15.36 -1.63
CA ILE A 252 0.57 -15.03 -0.20
C ILE A 252 1.11 -13.62 0.02
N ILE A 253 2.17 -13.22 -0.70
CA ILE A 253 2.67 -11.84 -0.66
C ILE A 253 1.58 -10.85 -1.10
N GLY A 254 0.88 -11.14 -2.20
CA GLY A 254 -0.23 -10.31 -2.67
C GLY A 254 -1.38 -10.21 -1.67
N LEU A 255 -1.74 -11.33 -1.03
CA LEU A 255 -2.77 -11.36 0.01
C LEU A 255 -2.36 -10.57 1.25
N LEU A 256 -1.11 -10.71 1.70
CA LEU A 256 -0.59 -9.96 2.84
C LEU A 256 -0.55 -8.46 2.53
N GLY A 257 -0.07 -8.06 1.35
CA GLY A 257 -0.12 -6.67 0.90
C GLY A 257 -1.54 -6.10 0.89
N LEU A 258 -2.51 -6.88 0.40
CA LEU A 258 -3.93 -6.51 0.42
C LEU A 258 -4.47 -6.41 1.85
N CYS A 259 -4.13 -7.34 2.74
CA CYS A 259 -4.49 -7.29 4.15
C CYS A 259 -3.95 -6.02 4.82
N THR A 260 -2.69 -5.66 4.55
CA THR A 260 -2.10 -4.43 5.09
C THR A 260 -2.78 -3.18 4.51
N ASP A 261 -3.08 -3.15 3.21
CA ASP A 261 -3.84 -2.07 2.57
C ASP A 261 -5.23 -1.86 3.22
N TYR A 262 -5.96 -2.95 3.47
CA TYR A 262 -7.25 -2.89 4.15
C TYR A 262 -7.12 -2.43 5.60
N LEU A 263 -6.08 -2.86 6.31
CA LEU A 263 -5.79 -2.42 7.67
C LEU A 263 -5.59 -0.89 7.72
N PHE A 264 -4.83 -0.33 6.77
CA PHE A 264 -4.65 1.12 6.64
C PHE A 264 -5.93 1.86 6.28
N LYS A 265 -6.76 1.32 5.37
CA LYS A 265 -8.07 1.91 5.04
C LYS A 265 -9.02 1.92 6.22
N TRP A 266 -9.01 0.83 6.99
CA TRP A 266 -9.84 0.70 8.19
C TRP A 266 -9.40 1.65 9.29
N SER A 267 -8.09 1.74 9.55
CA SER A 267 -7.54 2.68 10.54
C SER A 267 -7.75 4.13 10.12
N TYR A 268 -7.65 4.45 8.82
CA TYR A 268 -7.95 5.79 8.30
C TYR A 268 -9.35 6.25 8.69
N ARG A 269 -10.37 5.38 8.51
CA ARG A 269 -11.76 5.71 8.84
C ARG A 269 -11.99 5.94 10.34
N ARG A 270 -11.19 5.28 11.19
CA ARG A 270 -11.28 5.45 12.65
C ARG A 270 -10.52 6.66 13.16
N LEU A 271 -9.34 6.93 12.59
CA LEU A 271 -8.46 8.01 13.02
C LEU A 271 -8.87 9.36 12.46
N PHE A 272 -9.44 9.42 11.26
CA PHE A 272 -9.76 10.66 10.55
C PHE A 272 -11.23 10.75 10.11
N PRO A 273 -12.21 10.63 11.03
CA PRO A 273 -13.63 10.71 10.66
C PRO A 273 -14.02 12.07 10.06
N TRP A 274 -13.35 13.16 10.46
CA TRP A 274 -13.61 14.50 9.95
C TRP A 274 -13.21 14.69 8.49
N ALA A 275 -12.15 14.00 8.04
CA ALA A 275 -11.66 14.09 6.67
C ALA A 275 -12.54 13.34 5.65
N LEU A 276 -13.47 12.50 6.14
CA LEU A 276 -14.44 11.79 5.29
C LEU A 276 -15.68 12.64 5.00
N GLN A 277 -15.97 13.66 5.81
CA GLN A 277 -17.17 14.50 5.67
C GLN A 277 -16.96 15.64 4.65
N SER A 278 -15.71 15.92 4.28
CA SER A 278 -15.32 16.97 3.34
C SER A 278 -15.09 16.48 1.90
N ARG A 279 -15.35 15.20 1.61
CA ARG A 279 -15.31 14.60 0.26
C ARG A 279 -16.70 14.36 -0.28
#